data_AF-A0A7W1TUS9-F1
#
_entry.id   AF-A0A7W1TUS9-F1
#
_cell.length_a   1.000
_cell.length_b   1.000
_cell.length_c   1.000
_cell.angle_alpha   90.00
_cell.angle_beta   90.00
_cell.angle_gamma   90.00
#
_symmetry.space_group_name_H-M   'P 1'
#
loop_
_entity.id
_entity.type
_entity.pdbx_description
1 polymer ?
#
loop_
_entity_poly.entity_id
_entity_poly.type
_entity_poly.pdbx_seq_one_letter_code
_entity_poly.pdbx_strand_id
1 'polypeptide(L)' 'AKRYHQPSDEINDAWDLSGLAEDAKFFLAIGYRVANADRMPEWRAGNEFKAIRDKSMGR' A
#
# COMPACT_ATOMS: atom_id res chain seq x y z
N ALA A 1 13.54 9.56 -14.56
CA ALA A 1 14.18 10.44 -13.56
C ALA A 1 14.04 11.95 -13.82
N LYS A 2 13.63 12.44 -15.02
CA LYS A 2 13.61 13.89 -15.33
C LYS A 2 12.40 14.68 -14.79
N ARG A 3 11.36 14.01 -14.27
CA ARG A 3 10.10 14.64 -13.85
C ARG A 3 9.76 14.42 -12.37
N TYR A 4 10.08 13.25 -11.82
CA TYR A 4 9.83 12.90 -10.41
C TYR A 4 10.32 13.99 -9.43
N HIS A 5 9.46 14.40 -8.49
CA HIS A 5 9.74 15.40 -7.46
C HIS A 5 10.15 16.78 -8.04
N GLN A 6 9.58 17.18 -9.17
CA GLN A 6 9.79 18.50 -9.78
C GLN A 6 8.44 19.15 -10.14
N PRO A 7 8.39 20.48 -10.37
CA PRO A 7 7.17 21.13 -10.85
C PRO A 7 6.63 20.56 -12.17
N SER A 8 7.49 19.90 -12.97
CA SER A 8 7.11 19.24 -14.22
C SER A 8 6.49 17.84 -14.05
N ASP A 9 6.27 17.40 -12.80
CA ASP A 9 5.58 16.17 -12.40
C ASP A 9 4.06 16.35 -12.45
N GLU A 10 3.55 16.61 -13.65
CA GLU A 10 2.13 16.85 -13.92
C GLU A 10 1.54 15.68 -14.71
N ILE A 11 0.21 15.52 -14.61
CA ILE A 11 -0.53 14.54 -15.43
C ILE A 11 -0.28 14.86 -16.90
N ASN A 12 0.01 13.83 -17.69
CA ASN A 12 0.36 13.97 -19.08
C ASN A 12 -0.59 13.14 -19.95
N ASP A 13 -1.13 13.76 -21.01
CA ASP A 13 -2.08 13.10 -21.91
C ASP A 13 -1.49 11.91 -22.68
N ALA A 14 -0.16 11.78 -22.75
CA ALA A 14 0.50 10.62 -23.35
C ALA A 14 0.62 9.42 -22.39
N TRP A 15 0.20 9.55 -21.13
CA TRP A 15 0.24 8.43 -20.18
C TRP A 15 -0.92 7.47 -20.41
N ASP A 16 -0.62 6.18 -20.42
CA ASP A 16 -1.64 5.14 -20.23
C ASP A 16 -1.93 4.99 -18.73
N LEU A 17 -3.14 5.36 -18.34
CA LEU A 17 -3.59 5.31 -16.94
C LEU A 17 -4.26 3.97 -16.57
N SER A 18 -4.26 2.98 -17.46
CA SER A 18 -4.84 1.66 -17.20
C SER A 18 -4.26 1.00 -15.94
N GLY A 19 -2.94 1.06 -15.76
CA GLY A 19 -2.26 0.55 -14.55
C GLY A 19 -2.69 1.28 -13.27
N LEU A 20 -2.87 2.61 -13.33
CA LEU A 20 -3.36 3.38 -12.19
C LEU A 20 -4.79 2.96 -11.80
N ALA A 21 -5.63 2.64 -12.78
CA ALA A 21 -6.98 2.15 -12.51
C ALA A 21 -6.97 0.75 -11.87
N GLU A 22 -6.03 -0.12 -12.22
CA GLU A 22 -5.82 -1.42 -11.57
C GLU A 22 -5.32 -1.24 -10.13
N ASP A 23 -4.32 -0.38 -9.92
CA ASP A 23 -3.81 -0.03 -8.59
C ASP A 23 -4.91 0.50 -7.67
N ALA A 24 -5.76 1.40 -8.18
CA ALA A 24 -6.89 1.95 -7.42
C ALA A 24 -7.86 0.86 -6.95
N LYS A 25 -8.19 -0.10 -7.82
CA LYS A 25 -9.05 -1.24 -7.46
C LYS A 25 -8.37 -2.13 -6.43
N PHE A 26 -7.08 -2.40 -6.61
CA PHE A 26 -6.31 -3.24 -5.70
C PHE A 26 -6.20 -2.63 -4.29
N PHE A 27 -5.85 -1.35 -4.19
CA PHE A 27 -5.75 -0.65 -2.91
C PHE A 27 -7.09 -0.54 -2.20
N LEU A 28 -8.17 -0.26 -2.93
CA LEU A 28 -9.52 -0.30 -2.37
C LEU A 28 -9.86 -1.68 -1.83
N ALA A 29 -9.57 -2.75 -2.59
CA ALA A 29 -9.84 -4.11 -2.16
C ALA A 29 -9.04 -4.49 -0.90
N ILE A 30 -7.77 -4.09 -0.79
CA ILE A 30 -6.96 -4.30 0.42
C ILE A 30 -7.57 -3.55 1.60
N GLY A 31 -7.80 -2.23 1.45
CA GLY A 31 -8.31 -1.39 2.52
C GLY A 31 -9.66 -1.88 3.03
N TYR A 32 -10.56 -2.24 2.11
CA TYR A 32 -11.87 -2.79 2.45
C TYR A 32 -11.77 -4.10 3.23
N ARG A 33 -10.91 -5.03 2.80
CA ARG A 33 -10.70 -6.30 3.51
C ARG A 33 -10.10 -6.10 4.90
N VAL A 34 -9.11 -5.22 5.04
CA VAL A 34 -8.48 -4.93 6.34
C VAL A 34 -9.46 -4.24 7.28
N ALA A 35 -10.24 -3.28 6.80
CA ALA A 35 -11.19 -2.53 7.62
C ALA A 35 -12.37 -3.39 8.11
N ASN A 36 -12.74 -4.44 7.37
CA ASN A 36 -13.86 -5.33 7.70
C ASN A 36 -13.41 -6.71 8.24
N ALA A 37 -12.13 -6.89 8.57
CA ALA A 37 -11.65 -8.16 9.13
C ALA A 37 -11.99 -8.28 10.63
N ASP A 38 -12.35 -9.49 11.08
CA ASP A 38 -12.62 -9.79 12.50
C ASP A 38 -11.40 -9.57 13.41
N ARG A 39 -10.19 -9.58 12.83
CA ARG A 39 -8.93 -9.38 13.53
C ARG A 39 -7.96 -8.56 12.69
N MET A 40 -7.08 -7.85 13.39
CA MET A 40 -6.00 -7.11 12.75
C MET A 40 -5.05 -8.03 11.98
N PRO A 41 -4.52 -7.61 10.82
CA PRO A 41 -3.48 -8.34 10.11
C PRO A 41 -2.23 -8.55 10.97
N GLU A 42 -1.57 -9.69 10.78
CA GLU A 42 -0.37 -10.08 11.52
C GLU A 42 0.81 -10.34 10.58
N TRP A 43 2.02 -10.10 11.07
CA TRP A 43 3.24 -10.49 10.36
C TRP A 43 3.42 -12.00 10.37
N ARG A 44 3.92 -12.54 9.25
CA ARG A 44 4.26 -13.96 9.12
C ARG A 44 5.42 -14.33 10.05
N ALA A 45 5.49 -15.59 10.46
CA ALA A 45 6.64 -16.12 11.19
C ALA A 45 7.93 -15.95 10.35
N GLY A 46 9.03 -15.59 11.01
CA GLY A 46 10.32 -15.33 10.36
C GLY A 46 10.43 -13.95 9.69
N ASN A 47 9.35 -13.16 9.64
CA ASN A 47 9.46 -11.77 9.18
C ASN A 47 10.21 -10.92 10.22
N GLU A 48 11.17 -10.14 9.74
CA GLU A 48 12.08 -9.29 10.51
C GLU A 48 11.36 -8.22 11.36
N PHE A 49 10.14 -7.83 10.96
CA PHE A 49 9.34 -6.84 11.68
C PHE A 49 8.37 -7.46 12.69
N LYS A 50 8.18 -8.79 12.70
CA LYS A 50 7.23 -9.44 13.61
C LYS A 50 7.54 -9.13 15.07
N ALA A 51 8.80 -9.30 15.48
CA ALA A 51 9.20 -9.09 16.88
C ALA A 51 8.93 -7.67 17.37
N ILE A 52 9.25 -6.65 16.56
CA ILE A 52 9.02 -5.25 16.94
C ILE A 52 7.54 -4.90 16.94
N ARG A 53 6.74 -5.52 16.05
CA ARG A 53 5.29 -5.34 16.01
C ARG A 53 4.60 -5.99 17.20
N ASP A 54 4.97 -7.21 17.55
CA ASP A 54 4.38 -7.90 18.70
C ASP A 54 4.67 -7.10 19.98
N LYS A 55 5.90 -6.62 20.16
CA LYS A 55 6.27 -5.70 21.24
C LYS A 55 5.42 -4.42 21.26
N SER A 56 5.16 -3.80 20.10
CA SER A 56 4.34 -2.58 20.05
C SER A 56 2.85 -2.82 20.31
N MET A 57 2.40 -4.08 20.20
CA MET A 57 1.05 -4.51 20.54
C MET A 57 0.91 -5.05 21.97
N GLY A 58 1.99 -5.07 22.76
CA GLY A 58 2.00 -5.64 24.11
C GLY A 58 1.83 -7.16 24.15
N ARG A 59 2.25 -7.85 23.08
CA ARG A 59 2.25 -9.32 22.97
C ARG A 59 3.60 -9.90 23.36
#